data_AF-A0AAE5ITS6-F1
#
_entry.id   AF-A0AAE5ITS6-F1
#
_cell.length_a   1.000
_cell.length_b   1.000
_cell.length_c   1.000
_cell.angle_alpha   90.00
_cell.angle_beta   90.00
_cell.angle_gamma   90.00
#
_symmetry.space_group_name_H-M   'P 1'
#
loop_
_entity.id
_entity.type
_entity.pdbx_description
1 polymer ?
#
loop_
_entity_poly.entity_id
_entity_poly.type
_entity_poly.pdbx_seq_one_letter_code
_entity_poly.pdbx_strand_id
1 'polypeptide(L)'
;MPRTREHADHYADALTALAAATHRPANVVNTGAGYAIRVDFEYNRFLLATNHEVDGLSDDHASVERWTVRFFQAVADGGAEELVSVECEWLVDAFDRAIAELDRTGNRIEADMELGELSPPSEV
;
A
#
# COMPACT_ATOMS: atom_id res chain seq x y z
N MET A 1 -9.93 -16.58 7.35
CA MET A 1 -11.06 -15.89 8.03
C MET A 1 -12.03 -15.42 6.95
N PRO A 2 -13.36 -15.59 7.13
CA PRO A 2 -14.35 -15.30 6.07
C PRO A 2 -14.34 -13.83 5.60
N ARG A 3 -14.22 -12.88 6.54
CA ARG A 3 -14.24 -11.43 6.25
C ARG A 3 -13.10 -10.90 5.37
N THR A 4 -11.94 -11.56 5.39
CA THR A 4 -10.82 -11.18 4.50
C THR A 4 -11.20 -11.34 3.03
N ARG A 5 -12.01 -12.36 2.70
CA ARG A 5 -12.42 -12.63 1.32
C ARG A 5 -13.51 -11.67 0.86
N GLU A 6 -14.41 -11.31 1.77
CA GLU A 6 -15.45 -10.29 1.54
C GLU A 6 -14.82 -8.93 1.26
N HIS A 7 -13.86 -8.48 2.09
CA HIS A 7 -13.12 -7.24 1.83
C HIS A 7 -12.26 -7.31 0.57
N ALA A 8 -11.67 -8.46 0.24
CA ALA A 8 -10.88 -8.59 -0.99
C ALA A 8 -11.73 -8.46 -2.26
N ASP A 9 -12.95 -9.00 -2.24
CA ASP A 9 -13.91 -8.82 -3.33
C ASP A 9 -14.43 -7.37 -3.39
N HIS A 10 -14.74 -6.80 -2.23
CA HIS A 10 -15.23 -5.42 -2.08
C HIS A 10 -14.20 -4.36 -2.54
N TYR A 11 -12.92 -4.58 -2.26
CA TYR A 11 -11.82 -3.67 -2.62
C TYR A 11 -11.00 -4.17 -3.81
N ALA A 12 -11.57 -5.01 -4.68
CA ALA A 12 -10.86 -5.60 -5.82
C ALA A 12 -10.25 -4.56 -6.76
N ASP A 13 -10.94 -3.43 -6.99
CA ASP A 13 -10.42 -2.31 -7.79
C ASP A 13 -9.17 -1.68 -7.14
N ALA A 14 -9.25 -1.35 -5.85
CA ALA A 14 -8.13 -0.80 -5.09
C ALA A 14 -6.93 -1.77 -5.03
N LEU A 15 -7.18 -3.07 -4.87
CA LEU A 15 -6.15 -4.11 -4.92
C LEU A 15 -5.50 -4.17 -6.31
N THR A 16 -6.30 -4.11 -7.38
CA THR A 16 -5.82 -4.12 -8.75
C THR A 16 -5.00 -2.87 -9.06
N ALA A 17 -5.47 -1.69 -8.64
CA ALA A 17 -4.79 -0.42 -8.83
C ALA A 17 -3.43 -0.40 -8.11
N LEU A 18 -3.37 -0.81 -6.84
CA LEU A 18 -2.10 -0.91 -6.11
C LEU A 18 -1.18 -1.97 -6.69
N ALA A 19 -1.72 -3.12 -7.10
CA ALA A 19 -0.91 -4.17 -7.72
C ALA A 19 -0.32 -3.71 -9.06
N ALA A 20 -1.08 -2.96 -9.85
CA ALA A 20 -0.61 -2.36 -11.10
C ALA A 20 0.42 -1.25 -10.85
N ALA A 21 0.21 -0.39 -9.85
CA ALA A 21 1.13 0.70 -9.53
C ALA A 21 2.45 0.20 -8.95
N THR A 22 2.41 -0.80 -8.07
CA THR A 22 3.58 -1.35 -7.37
C THR A 22 4.24 -2.51 -8.10
N HIS A 23 3.58 -3.10 -9.11
CA HIS A 23 3.97 -4.37 -9.72
C HIS A 23 4.16 -5.52 -8.71
N ARG A 24 3.51 -5.43 -7.55
CA ARG A 24 3.56 -6.42 -6.46
C ARG A 24 2.14 -6.85 -6.08
N PRO A 25 1.97 -8.07 -5.54
CA PRO A 25 0.65 -8.52 -5.12
C PRO A 25 0.14 -7.69 -3.93
N ALA A 26 -1.00 -7.03 -4.11
CA ALA A 26 -1.76 -6.38 -3.03
C ALA A 26 -2.71 -7.39 -2.38
N ASN A 27 -2.77 -7.41 -1.05
CA ASN A 27 -3.62 -8.34 -0.31
C ASN A 27 -4.30 -7.64 0.86
N VAL A 28 -5.55 -8.00 1.17
CA VAL A 28 -6.18 -7.57 2.42
C VAL A 28 -5.63 -8.39 3.57
N VAL A 29 -5.09 -7.71 4.59
CA VAL A 29 -4.58 -8.33 5.82
C VAL A 29 -5.35 -7.82 7.03
N ASN A 30 -5.46 -8.67 8.05
CA ASN A 30 -5.96 -8.26 9.36
C ASN A 30 -4.78 -7.81 10.22
N THR A 31 -4.83 -6.59 10.74
CA THR A 31 -3.75 -5.98 11.54
C THR A 31 -3.94 -6.15 13.04
N GLY A 32 -4.98 -6.87 13.47
CA GLY A 32 -5.42 -6.98 14.86
C GLY A 32 -6.33 -5.83 15.30
N ALA A 33 -6.12 -4.62 14.77
CA ALA A 33 -6.98 -3.45 15.00
C ALA A 33 -8.10 -3.30 13.95
N GLY A 34 -7.96 -3.97 12.80
CA GLY A 34 -8.90 -3.87 11.69
C GLY A 34 -8.38 -4.58 10.45
N TYR A 35 -8.88 -4.16 9.29
CA TYR A 35 -8.39 -4.63 7.99
C TYR A 35 -7.63 -3.52 7.27
N ALA A 36 -6.63 -3.90 6.49
CA ALA A 36 -5.87 -2.98 5.65
C ALA A 36 -5.47 -3.68 4.36
N ILE A 37 -5.33 -2.92 3.28
CA ILE A 37 -4.66 -3.42 2.08
C ILE A 37 -3.17 -3.32 2.31
N ARG A 38 -2.45 -4.45 2.21
CA ARG A 38 -1.01 -4.53 2.34
C ARG A 38 -0.35 -4.86 0.99
N VAL A 39 0.72 -4.15 0.71
CA VAL A 39 1.69 -4.51 -0.34
C VAL A 39 3.03 -4.72 0.35
N ASP A 40 3.66 -5.86 0.11
CA ASP A 40 4.97 -6.19 0.65
C ASP A 40 6.05 -5.85 -0.38
N PHE A 41 7.12 -5.21 0.08
CA PHE A 41 8.28 -4.81 -0.70
C PHE A 41 9.52 -5.51 -0.17
N GLU A 42 10.62 -5.35 -0.89
CA GLU A 42 11.91 -5.88 -0.46
C GLU A 42 12.43 -5.19 0.81
N TYR A 43 13.46 -5.76 1.42
CA TYR A 43 14.10 -5.23 2.62
C TYR A 43 13.18 -5.09 3.84
N ASN A 44 12.18 -5.98 3.99
CA ASN A 44 11.19 -5.97 5.06
C ASN A 44 10.35 -4.69 5.12
N ARG A 45 10.06 -4.10 3.97
CA ARG A 45 9.17 -2.95 3.88
C ARG A 45 7.78 -3.36 3.44
N PHE A 46 6.80 -2.61 3.89
CA PHE A 46 5.44 -2.84 3.45
C PHE A 46 4.64 -1.54 3.50
N LEU A 47 3.68 -1.45 2.59
CA LEU A 47 2.66 -0.41 2.57
C LEU A 47 1.40 -0.95 3.22
N LEU A 48 0.72 -0.10 4.00
CA LEU A 48 -0.65 -0.30 4.44
C LEU A 48 -1.53 0.84 3.92
N ALA A 49 -2.60 0.49 3.21
CA ALA A 49 -3.64 1.42 2.80
C ALA A 49 -4.93 1.13 3.58
N THR A 50 -5.50 2.18 4.16
CA THR A 50 -6.74 2.17 4.95
C THR A 50 -7.63 3.31 4.48
N ASN A 51 -8.94 3.15 4.54
CA ASN A 51 -9.91 4.19 4.19
C ASN A 51 -10.83 4.60 5.34
N HIS A 52 -10.58 4.06 6.54
CA HIS A 52 -11.29 4.41 7.75
C HIS A 52 -10.31 4.43 8.93
N GLU A 53 -10.31 5.52 9.71
CA GLU A 53 -9.31 5.73 10.77
C GLU A 53 -9.41 4.67 11.90
N VAL A 54 -10.64 4.29 12.27
CA VAL A 54 -10.89 3.33 13.37
C VAL A 54 -10.84 1.87 12.94
N ASP A 55 -11.58 1.46 11.90
CA ASP A 55 -11.67 0.05 11.46
C ASP A 55 -10.62 -0.34 10.39
N GLY A 56 -9.86 0.63 9.87
CA GLY A 56 -8.90 0.45 8.79
C GLY A 56 -9.57 0.40 7.42
N LEU A 57 -10.39 -0.62 7.15
CA LEU A 57 -11.21 -0.72 5.93
C LEU A 57 -12.70 -0.68 6.29
N SER A 58 -13.41 0.33 5.80
CA SER A 58 -14.86 0.43 5.95
C SER A 58 -15.59 -0.73 5.25
N ASP A 59 -16.77 -1.10 5.73
CA ASP A 59 -17.70 -2.02 5.03
C ASP A 59 -18.62 -1.26 4.06
N ASP A 60 -18.67 0.08 4.18
CA ASP A 60 -19.58 0.95 3.44
C ASP A 60 -18.84 1.83 2.43
N HIS A 61 -19.12 1.60 1.14
CA HIS A 61 -18.53 2.31 0.00
C HIS A 61 -18.94 3.79 -0.08
N ALA A 62 -20.08 4.16 0.53
CA ALA A 62 -20.60 5.53 0.50
C ALA A 62 -19.98 6.43 1.59
N SER A 63 -19.29 5.82 2.55
CA SER A 63 -18.63 6.48 3.69
C SER A 63 -17.10 6.48 3.55
N VAL A 64 -16.57 6.16 2.37
CA VAL A 64 -15.13 6.28 2.08
C VAL A 64 -14.79 7.77 2.04
N GLU A 65 -14.39 8.32 3.19
CA GLU A 65 -14.10 9.74 3.29
C GLU A 65 -12.75 10.06 2.64
N ARG A 66 -11.67 9.37 3.04
CA ARG A 66 -10.30 9.54 2.51
C ARG A 66 -9.48 8.26 2.68
N TRP A 67 -8.54 8.04 1.77
CA TRP A 67 -7.53 6.99 1.83
C TRP A 67 -6.27 7.49 2.55
N THR A 68 -5.83 6.73 3.53
CA THR A 68 -4.54 6.89 4.21
C THR A 68 -3.59 5.80 3.74
N VAL A 69 -2.46 6.18 3.17
CA VAL A 69 -1.36 5.30 2.76
C VAL A 69 -0.18 5.51 3.69
N ARG A 70 0.30 4.42 4.28
CA ARG A 70 1.43 4.42 5.22
C ARG A 70 2.49 3.43 4.77
N PHE A 71 3.74 3.84 4.79
CA PHE A 71 4.88 2.94 4.57
C PHE A 71 5.56 2.61 5.88
N PHE A 72 5.96 1.35 6.01
CA PHE A 72 6.60 0.83 7.19
C PHE A 72 7.88 0.09 6.84
N GLN A 73 8.86 0.19 7.74
CA GLN A 73 10.05 -0.65 7.77
C GLN A 73 9.92 -1.62 8.95
N ALA A 74 9.80 -2.92 8.69
CA ALA A 74 9.85 -3.89 9.78
C ALA A 74 11.25 -3.89 10.41
N VAL A 75 11.29 -3.91 11.75
CA VAL A 75 12.53 -3.96 12.53
C VAL A 75 12.71 -5.35 13.15
N ALA A 76 13.95 -5.72 13.43
CA ALA A 76 14.30 -7.07 13.89
C ALA A 76 13.60 -7.51 15.20
N ASP A 77 13.16 -6.55 16.03
CA ASP A 77 12.44 -6.80 17.28
C ASP A 77 10.94 -7.13 17.09
N GLY A 78 10.50 -7.34 15.84
CA GLY A 78 9.11 -7.68 15.51
C GLY A 78 8.17 -6.47 15.46
N GLY A 79 8.70 -5.27 15.62
CA GLY A 79 7.99 -4.02 15.39
C GLY A 79 8.06 -3.56 13.93
N ALA A 80 7.41 -2.44 13.65
CA ALA A 80 7.55 -1.73 12.39
C ALA A 80 7.62 -0.22 12.65
N GLU A 81 8.57 0.44 12.00
CA GLU A 81 8.73 1.90 12.04
C GLU A 81 7.95 2.51 10.88
N GLU A 82 7.10 3.49 11.16
CA GLU A 82 6.41 4.27 10.13
C GLU A 82 7.39 5.25 9.48
N LEU A 83 7.58 5.12 8.17
CA LEU A 83 8.47 5.99 7.39
C LEU A 83 7.73 7.23 6.89
N VAL A 84 6.50 7.04 6.42
CA VAL A 84 5.64 8.10 5.87
C VAL A 84 4.18 7.73 6.01
N SER A 85 3.34 8.74 6.21
CA SER A 85 1.88 8.66 6.23
C SER A 85 1.29 9.80 5.41
N VAL A 86 0.44 9.48 4.44
CA VAL A 86 -0.25 10.46 3.59
C VAL A 86 -1.72 10.12 3.50
N GLU A 87 -2.56 11.15 3.56
CA GLU A 87 -4.00 11.05 3.39
C GLU A 87 -4.47 11.85 2.17
N CYS A 88 -5.22 11.21 1.28
CA CYS A 88 -5.87 11.84 0.13
C CYS A 88 -7.27 11.27 -0.11
N GLU A 89 -8.09 11.97 -0.88
CA GLU A 89 -9.43 11.49 -1.29
C GLU A 89 -9.36 10.18 -2.09
N TRP A 90 -8.29 10.00 -2.90
CA TRP A 90 -8.11 8.84 -3.77
C TRP A 90 -6.87 8.05 -3.37
N LEU A 91 -6.99 6.72 -3.38
CA LEU A 91 -5.90 5.79 -3.05
C LEU A 91 -4.64 6.02 -3.91
N VAL A 92 -4.82 6.20 -5.22
CA VAL A 92 -3.69 6.41 -6.15
C VAL A 92 -2.98 7.73 -5.87
N ASP A 93 -3.71 8.79 -5.53
CA ASP A 93 -3.12 10.09 -5.19
C ASP A 93 -2.39 10.03 -3.83
N ALA A 94 -2.96 9.33 -2.85
CA ALA A 94 -2.29 9.07 -1.57
C ALA A 94 -1.00 8.28 -1.76
N PHE A 95 -1.03 7.26 -2.63
CA PHE A 95 0.14 6.45 -2.96
C PHE A 95 1.24 7.26 -3.66
N ASP A 96 0.91 7.99 -4.73
CA ASP A 96 1.88 8.80 -5.48
C ASP A 96 2.57 9.83 -4.57
N ARG A 97 1.80 10.51 -3.73
CA ARG A 97 2.35 11.45 -2.74
C ARG A 97 3.19 10.78 -1.68
N ALA A 98 2.79 9.60 -1.19
CA ALA A 98 3.59 8.86 -0.22
C ALA A 98 4.94 8.44 -0.81
N ILE A 99 4.98 8.02 -2.08
CA ILE A 99 6.23 7.74 -2.80
C ILE A 99 7.08 9.00 -2.96
N ALA A 100 6.48 10.13 -3.34
CA ALA A 100 7.20 11.40 -3.48
C ALA A 100 7.78 11.90 -2.14
N GLU A 101 7.10 11.66 -1.02
CA GLU A 101 7.57 11.98 0.32
C GLU A 101 8.64 10.97 0.81
N LEU A 102 8.52 9.69 0.46
CA LEU A 102 9.55 8.68 0.72
C LEU A 102 10.86 9.00 -0.01
N ASP A 103 10.77 9.51 -1.23
CA ASP A 103 11.90 10.02 -2.02
C ASP A 103 12.54 11.24 -1.35
N ARG A 104 11.72 12.23 -0.97
CA ARG A 104 12.18 13.47 -0.32
C ARG A 104 12.89 13.22 1.01
N THR A 105 12.41 12.25 1.79
CA THR A 105 12.99 11.90 3.09
C THR A 105 14.25 11.04 2.98
N GLY A 106 14.66 10.66 1.76
CA GLY A 106 15.82 9.80 1.52
C GLY A 106 15.61 8.36 2.00
N ASN A 107 14.37 8.01 2.36
CA ASN A 107 14.02 6.68 2.79
C ASN A 107 13.76 5.75 1.60
N ARG A 108 13.62 6.24 0.37
CA ARG A 108 13.35 5.42 -0.82
C ARG A 108 14.50 4.46 -1.15
N ILE A 109 14.19 3.18 -1.39
CA ILE A 109 15.15 2.16 -1.85
C ILE A 109 14.86 1.87 -3.32
N GLU A 110 15.90 1.65 -4.15
CA GLU A 110 15.75 1.40 -5.60
C GLU A 110 14.83 0.22 -5.94
N ALA A 111 14.78 -0.81 -5.09
CA ALA A 111 13.87 -1.96 -5.22
C ALA A 111 12.37 -1.63 -5.02
N ASP A 112 12.06 -0.48 -4.43
CA ASP A 112 10.70 0.07 -4.32
C ASP A 112 10.20 0.60 -5.67
N MET A 113 11.12 0.82 -6.62
CA MET A 113 10.91 1.40 -7.96
C MET A 113 11.04 0.40 -9.12
N GLU A 114 10.94 -0.92 -8.91
CA GLU A 114 10.78 -1.83 -10.06
C GLU A 114 9.38 -1.69 -10.71
N LEU A 115 9.05 -0.47 -11.11
CA LEU A 115 8.15 -0.11 -12.19
C LEU A 115 8.83 -0.52 -13.51
N GLY A 116 8.90 -1.84 -13.73
CA GLY A 116 9.16 -2.47 -15.02
C GLY A 116 10.03 -1.71 -16.03
N GLU A 117 11.31 -1.46 -15.74
CA GLU A 117 12.29 -1.16 -16.78
C GLU A 117 12.88 -2.47 -17.34
N LEU A 118 12.03 -3.32 -17.90
CA LEU A 118 12.46 -4.21 -18.97
C LEU A 118 12.48 -3.37 -20.25
N SER A 119 13.53 -2.56 -20.42
CA SER A 119 13.88 -2.05 -21.75
C SER A 119 13.99 -3.26 -22.68
N PRO A 120 13.27 -3.32 -23.82
CA PRO A 120 13.57 -4.35 -24.81
C PRO A 120 15.03 -4.14 -25.25
N PRO A 121 15.83 -5.22 -25.42
CA PRO A 121 17.16 -5.04 -25.97
C PRO A 121 17.02 -4.35 -27.33
N SER A 122 17.69 -3.21 -27.51
CA SER A 122 17.85 -2.62 -28.84
C SER A 122 18.50 -3.67 -29.74
N GLU A 123 17.71 -4.26 -30.62
CA GLU A 123 18.24 -5.02 -31.76
C GLU A 123 18.90 -4.03 -32.72
N VAL A 124 20.18 -4.31 -32.99
CA VAL A 124 21.08 -3.61 -33.91
C VAL A 124 20.94 -4.12 -35.34
#